data_AF-A0A199UKJ4-F1
#
_entry.id   AF-A0A199UKJ4-F1
#
_cell.length_a   1.000
_cell.length_b   1.000
_cell.length_c   1.000
_cell.angle_alpha   90.00
_cell.angle_beta   90.00
_cell.angle_gamma   90.00
#
_symmetry.space_group_name_H-M   'P 1'
#
loop_
_entity.id
_entity.type
_entity.pdbx_description
1 polymer ?
#
loop_
_entity_poly.entity_id
_entity_poly.type
_entity_poly.pdbx_seq_one_letter_code
_entity_poly.pdbx_strand_id
1 'polypeptide(L)'
;MSPHENNQGEVLPSPPPPQDTNDEKSKIDDSVNAWLPITSSRNAKWWYSAFHNVTAMVGAGVLGLPFAMSQLGWGPGIVVLILSWVITLYTLWQMVEMHEMVPGKRFDRYHELGQHAFGSRLGLWVVVPQQLIVEVGVDIVYMVTGGQSLKKFHDVVCPSCKSIKQTYFIMIFASVHFVLSHLPNFNSIAGISLAAAVMSLRYRIVTFGIRTGSPFRHYGPKSLRVASPR
;
A
#
# COMPACT_ATOMS: atom_id res chain seq x y z
N MET A 1 81.95 35.53 -17.05
CA MET A 1 81.50 35.41 -15.66
C MET A 1 79.98 35.29 -15.71
N SER A 2 79.44 34.14 -15.28
CA SER A 2 78.01 33.73 -15.30
C SER A 2 77.07 34.71 -14.57
N PRO A 3 75.74 34.46 -14.41
CA PRO A 3 74.88 33.38 -14.95
C PRO A 3 73.45 33.81 -15.41
N HIS A 4 72.79 32.89 -16.12
CA HIS A 4 71.37 32.46 -16.06
C HIS A 4 70.24 33.42 -15.65
N GLU A 5 69.17 33.46 -16.47
CA GLU A 5 67.81 33.22 -15.98
C GLU A 5 66.93 32.61 -17.08
N ASN A 6 66.65 31.31 -16.96
CA ASN A 6 65.63 30.59 -17.73
C ASN A 6 64.29 30.81 -17.00
N ASN A 7 63.37 31.59 -17.59
CA ASN A 7 62.01 31.71 -17.09
C ASN A 7 61.08 30.86 -17.97
N GLN A 8 61.02 29.56 -17.69
CA GLN A 8 59.96 28.69 -18.18
C GLN A 8 58.76 28.91 -17.26
N GLY A 9 57.77 29.67 -17.74
CA GLY A 9 56.46 29.76 -17.10
C GLY A 9 55.83 28.38 -17.08
N GLU A 10 55.73 27.81 -15.88
CA GLU A 10 54.98 26.58 -15.60
C GLU A 10 53.49 26.88 -15.82
N VAL A 11 52.97 26.51 -17.00
CA VAL A 11 51.54 26.56 -17.28
C VAL A 11 50.89 25.46 -16.44
N LEU A 12 50.33 25.84 -15.29
CA LEU A 12 49.49 24.95 -14.48
C LEU A 12 48.42 24.32 -15.39
N PRO A 13 48.19 22.99 -15.33
CA PRO A 13 47.08 22.39 -16.05
C PRO A 13 45.79 23.05 -15.58
N SER A 14 45.00 23.55 -16.54
CA SER A 14 43.67 24.09 -16.29
C SER A 14 42.87 23.09 -15.44
N PRO A 15 42.19 23.55 -14.36
CA PRO A 15 41.36 22.66 -13.56
C PRO A 15 40.36 21.95 -14.49
N PRO A 16 40.08 20.65 -14.25
CA PRO A 16 39.11 19.93 -15.06
C PRO A 16 37.80 20.73 -15.07
N PRO A 17 37.10 20.82 -16.22
CA PRO A 17 35.83 21.52 -16.30
C PRO A 17 34.90 20.97 -15.21
N PRO A 18 34.14 21.84 -14.51
CA PRO A 18 33.24 21.38 -13.46
C PRO A 18 32.34 20.30 -14.04
N GLN A 19 32.47 19.06 -13.54
CA GLN A 19 31.54 18.00 -13.89
C GLN A 19 30.14 18.48 -13.47
N ASP A 20 29.26 18.63 -14.45
CA ASP A 20 27.92 19.13 -14.25
C ASP A 20 27.23 18.28 -13.18
N THR A 21 27.03 18.89 -12.00
CA THR A 21 26.35 18.30 -10.84
C THR A 21 24.99 17.68 -11.16
N ASN A 22 24.38 18.06 -12.29
CA ASN A 22 23.14 17.49 -12.81
C ASN A 22 23.33 16.10 -13.43
N ASP A 23 24.44 15.84 -14.11
CA ASP A 23 24.72 14.56 -14.76
C ASP A 23 25.06 13.49 -13.73
N GLU A 24 25.81 13.85 -12.69
CA GLU A 24 26.12 12.94 -11.59
C GLU A 24 24.87 12.57 -10.78
N LYS A 25 24.01 13.57 -10.50
CA LYS A 25 22.74 13.36 -9.81
C LYS A 25 21.78 12.47 -10.62
N SER A 26 21.71 12.66 -11.94
CA SER A 26 20.89 11.81 -12.81
C SER A 26 21.33 10.34 -12.80
N LYS A 27 22.65 10.09 -12.85
CA LYS A 27 23.21 8.73 -12.77
C LYS A 27 22.96 8.07 -11.42
N ILE A 28 23.00 8.85 -10.33
CA ILE A 28 22.64 8.36 -9.00
C ILE A 28 21.16 7.98 -8.96
N ASP A 29 20.26 8.84 -9.43
CA ASP A 29 18.82 8.57 -9.45
C ASP A 29 18.49 7.32 -10.30
N ASP A 30 19.13 7.16 -11.46
CA ASP A 30 19.00 5.98 -12.31
C ASP A 30 19.50 4.71 -11.62
N SER A 31 20.64 4.77 -10.93
CA SER A 31 21.18 3.64 -10.17
C SER A 31 20.29 3.24 -9.00
N VAL A 32 19.70 4.20 -8.30
CA VAL A 32 18.74 3.97 -7.21
C VAL A 32 17.46 3.34 -7.74
N ASN A 33 16.95 3.83 -8.87
CA ASN A 33 15.76 3.29 -9.51
C ASN A 33 15.99 1.87 -10.07
N ALA A 34 17.20 1.57 -10.55
CA ALA A 34 17.58 0.22 -10.97
C ALA A 34 17.74 -0.74 -9.79
N TRP A 35 18.18 -0.24 -8.63
CA TRP A 35 18.34 -1.04 -7.41
C TRP A 35 17.02 -1.36 -6.71
N LEU A 36 16.04 -0.46 -6.78
CA LEU A 36 14.72 -0.67 -6.18
C LEU A 36 13.90 -1.68 -7.00
N PRO A 37 13.50 -2.84 -6.43
CA PRO A 37 12.77 -3.88 -7.15
C PRO A 37 11.49 -3.38 -7.84
N ILE A 38 10.82 -2.39 -7.25
CA ILE A 38 9.56 -1.81 -7.76
C ILE A 38 9.74 -0.94 -9.02
N THR A 39 10.91 -0.32 -9.22
CA THR A 39 11.23 0.53 -10.37
C THR A 39 12.16 -0.13 -11.40
N SER A 40 12.81 -1.24 -11.02
CA SER A 40 13.79 -1.98 -11.83
C SER A 40 13.23 -2.65 -13.09
N SER A 41 11.94 -2.98 -13.11
CA SER A 41 11.27 -3.64 -14.26
C SER A 41 9.95 -2.95 -14.59
N ARG A 42 9.88 -2.32 -15.76
CA ARG A 42 8.74 -1.50 -16.22
C ARG A 42 7.91 -2.15 -17.33
N ASN A 43 7.74 -3.48 -17.30
CA ASN A 43 6.96 -4.22 -18.30
C ASN A 43 5.49 -4.45 -17.88
N ALA A 44 4.83 -3.44 -17.29
CA ALA A 44 3.44 -3.54 -16.86
C ALA A 44 2.49 -2.85 -17.86
N LYS A 45 1.46 -3.57 -18.31
CA LYS A 45 0.36 -2.99 -19.12
C LYS A 45 -0.67 -2.27 -18.23
N TRP A 46 -1.42 -1.33 -18.80
CA TRP A 46 -2.39 -0.49 -18.07
C TRP A 46 -3.39 -1.29 -17.23
N TRP A 47 -3.83 -2.45 -17.71
CA TRP A 47 -4.78 -3.28 -16.99
C TRP A 47 -4.19 -3.90 -15.72
N TYR A 48 -2.89 -4.24 -15.70
CA TYR A 48 -2.23 -4.73 -14.48
C TYR A 48 -2.26 -3.65 -13.40
N SER A 49 -1.94 -2.40 -13.76
CA SER A 49 -2.03 -1.25 -12.85
C SER A 49 -3.45 -1.06 -12.32
N ALA A 50 -4.47 -1.15 -13.19
CA ALA A 50 -5.87 -1.03 -12.79
C ALA A 50 -6.27 -2.16 -11.81
N PHE A 51 -5.95 -3.41 -12.10
CA PHE A 51 -6.25 -4.54 -11.22
C PHE A 51 -5.52 -4.46 -9.87
N HIS A 52 -4.26 -4.04 -9.86
CA HIS A 52 -3.51 -3.87 -8.61
C HIS A 52 -4.09 -2.74 -7.74
N ASN A 53 -4.46 -1.60 -8.34
CA ASN A 53 -5.12 -0.51 -7.63
C ASN A 53 -6.45 -0.95 -7.01
N VAL A 54 -7.32 -1.60 -7.81
CA VAL A 54 -8.60 -2.10 -7.31
C VAL A 54 -8.40 -3.11 -6.19
N THR A 55 -7.45 -4.04 -6.34
CA THR A 55 -7.17 -5.06 -5.31
C THR A 55 -6.66 -4.43 -4.01
N ALA A 56 -5.79 -3.42 -4.10
CA ALA A 56 -5.29 -2.69 -2.94
C ALA A 56 -6.43 -1.98 -2.18
N MET A 57 -7.33 -1.30 -2.90
CA MET A 57 -8.44 -0.58 -2.27
C MET A 57 -9.53 -1.50 -1.72
N VAL A 58 -9.91 -2.54 -2.47
CA VAL A 58 -10.92 -3.52 -2.04
C VAL A 58 -10.43 -4.32 -0.83
N GLY A 59 -9.13 -4.51 -0.65
CA GLY A 59 -8.56 -5.11 0.55
C GLY A 59 -8.75 -4.22 1.78
N ALA A 60 -8.01 -3.11 1.85
CA ALA A 60 -7.92 -2.27 3.04
C ALA A 60 -9.26 -1.66 3.45
N GLY A 61 -9.97 -1.08 2.48
CA GLY A 61 -11.11 -0.20 2.74
C GLY A 61 -12.42 -0.96 2.97
N VAL A 62 -12.59 -2.13 2.35
CA VAL A 62 -13.90 -2.81 2.37
C VAL A 62 -14.19 -3.51 3.69
N LEU A 63 -13.15 -3.85 4.47
CA LEU A 63 -13.33 -4.59 5.73
C LEU A 63 -14.14 -3.79 6.77
N GLY A 64 -13.98 -2.46 6.80
CA GLY A 64 -14.74 -1.57 7.68
C GLY A 64 -16.07 -1.09 7.09
N LEU A 65 -16.28 -1.28 5.79
CA LEU A 65 -17.40 -0.68 5.08
C LEU A 65 -18.78 -1.15 5.58
N PRO A 66 -19.05 -2.45 5.82
CA PRO A 66 -20.34 -2.90 6.34
C PRO A 66 -20.66 -2.31 7.71
N PHE A 67 -19.63 -2.20 8.57
CA PHE A 67 -19.77 -1.59 9.89
C PHE A 67 -20.12 -0.10 9.76
N ALA A 68 -19.38 0.66 8.95
CA ALA A 68 -19.65 2.08 8.73
C ALA A 68 -21.07 2.31 8.15
N MET A 69 -21.48 1.50 7.16
CA MET A 69 -22.82 1.55 6.58
C MET A 69 -23.92 1.23 7.60
N SER A 70 -23.66 0.32 8.55
CA SER A 70 -24.60 0.00 9.64
C SER A 70 -24.81 1.17 10.60
N GLN A 71 -23.80 2.01 10.80
CA GLN A 71 -23.86 3.17 11.70
C GLN A 71 -24.45 4.40 11.01
N LEU A 72 -24.08 4.64 9.74
CA LEU A 72 -24.54 5.80 8.95
C LEU A 72 -25.92 5.60 8.32
N GLY A 73 -26.36 4.34 8.15
CA GLY A 73 -27.55 4.01 7.39
C GLY A 73 -27.36 4.16 5.87
N TRP A 74 -28.33 3.68 5.10
CA TRP A 74 -28.22 3.59 3.63
C TRP A 74 -28.11 4.95 2.94
N GLY A 75 -28.95 5.93 3.30
CA GLY A 75 -28.96 7.24 2.65
C GLY A 75 -27.64 8.01 2.83
N PRO A 76 -27.26 8.38 4.07
CA PRO A 76 -26.00 9.06 4.33
C PRO A 76 -24.77 8.23 3.90
N GLY A 77 -24.82 6.91 4.10
CA GLY A 77 -23.75 6.01 3.68
C GLY A 77 -23.49 6.06 2.16
N ILE A 78 -24.53 5.94 1.34
CA ILE A 78 -24.40 6.04 -0.13
C ILE A 78 -23.87 7.42 -0.55
N VAL A 79 -24.38 8.49 0.05
CA VAL A 79 -23.92 9.86 -0.27
C VAL A 79 -22.42 10.01 -0.01
N VAL A 80 -21.93 9.56 1.15
CA VAL A 80 -20.50 9.60 1.48
C VAL A 80 -19.68 8.74 0.53
N LEU A 81 -20.18 7.58 0.12
CA LEU A 81 -19.49 6.72 -0.86
C LEU A 81 -19.36 7.37 -2.23
N ILE A 82 -20.42 8.00 -2.72
CA ILE A 82 -20.38 8.72 -4.01
C ILE A 82 -19.41 9.90 -3.93
N LEU A 83 -19.46 10.69 -2.85
CA LEU A 83 -18.54 11.81 -2.66
C LEU A 83 -17.09 11.33 -2.58
N SER A 84 -16.81 10.28 -1.80
CA SER A 84 -15.49 9.68 -1.70
C SER A 84 -14.98 9.17 -3.05
N TRP A 85 -15.85 8.56 -3.86
CA TRP A 85 -15.52 8.11 -5.21
C TRP A 85 -15.15 9.28 -6.14
N VAL A 86 -15.95 10.35 -6.15
CA VAL A 86 -15.66 11.56 -6.96
C VAL A 86 -14.32 12.19 -6.55
N ILE A 87 -14.09 12.35 -5.24
CA ILE A 87 -12.83 12.90 -4.71
C ILE A 87 -11.65 12.00 -5.13
N THR A 88 -11.79 10.68 -5.03
CA THR A 88 -10.72 9.73 -5.38
C THR A 88 -10.39 9.78 -6.87
N LEU A 89 -11.40 9.85 -7.76
CA LEU A 89 -11.16 10.01 -9.19
C LEU A 89 -10.47 11.34 -9.51
N TYR A 90 -10.90 12.42 -8.86
CA TYR A 90 -10.29 13.73 -9.04
C TYR A 90 -8.82 13.74 -8.59
N THR A 91 -8.52 13.16 -7.42
CA THR A 91 -7.12 13.10 -6.93
C THR A 91 -6.26 12.17 -7.78
N LEU A 92 -6.79 11.05 -8.27
CA LEU A 92 -6.07 10.18 -9.23
C LEU A 92 -5.74 10.93 -10.51
N TRP A 93 -6.70 11.67 -11.07
CA TRP A 93 -6.46 12.52 -12.24
C TRP A 93 -5.34 13.52 -11.97
N GLN A 94 -5.42 14.25 -10.86
CA GLN A 94 -4.38 15.22 -10.48
C GLN A 94 -3.01 14.58 -10.33
N MET A 95 -2.91 13.39 -9.72
CA MET A 95 -1.62 12.69 -9.60
C MET A 95 -1.04 12.30 -10.96
N VAL A 96 -1.87 11.87 -11.92
CA VAL A 96 -1.41 11.54 -13.27
C VAL A 96 -0.87 12.77 -13.99
N GLU A 97 -1.58 13.90 -13.95
CA GLU A 97 -1.12 15.15 -14.56
C GLU A 97 0.17 15.68 -13.91
N MET A 98 0.24 15.63 -12.57
CA MET A 98 1.42 16.10 -11.83
C MET A 98 2.66 15.23 -12.06
N HIS A 99 2.46 13.96 -12.36
CA HIS A 99 3.53 12.99 -12.50
C HIS A 99 4.43 13.23 -13.73
N GLU A 100 3.90 13.88 -14.78
CA GLU A 100 4.65 14.32 -15.98
C GLU A 100 4.52 15.83 -16.24
N MET A 101 4.29 16.63 -15.18
CA MET A 101 4.06 18.08 -15.30
C MET A 101 5.21 18.88 -15.93
N VAL A 102 6.43 18.34 -15.94
CA VAL A 102 7.60 18.94 -16.58
C VAL A 102 8.03 18.04 -17.75
N PRO A 103 8.08 18.55 -19.00
CA PRO A 103 8.55 17.78 -20.14
C PRO A 103 9.95 17.20 -19.89
N GLY A 104 10.09 15.88 -20.05
CA GLY A 104 11.37 15.18 -19.87
C GLY A 104 11.72 14.81 -18.42
N LYS A 105 10.89 15.16 -17.43
CA LYS A 105 11.08 14.72 -16.04
C LYS A 105 9.82 14.05 -15.49
N ARG A 106 9.99 12.79 -15.07
CA ARG A 106 8.94 11.96 -14.48
C ARG A 106 9.09 11.95 -12.97
N PHE A 107 8.07 12.37 -12.24
CA PHE A 107 8.08 12.39 -10.77
C PHE A 107 7.47 11.11 -10.20
N ASP A 108 8.26 10.04 -10.12
CA ASP A 108 7.76 8.73 -9.66
C ASP A 108 7.53 8.66 -8.13
N ARG A 109 7.96 9.67 -7.35
CA ARG A 109 7.85 9.68 -5.89
C ARG A 109 7.15 10.93 -5.35
N TYR A 110 6.33 10.74 -4.33
CA TYR A 110 5.59 11.82 -3.68
C TYR A 110 6.49 12.94 -3.13
N HIS A 111 7.63 12.59 -2.50
CA HIS A 111 8.53 13.60 -1.96
C HIS A 111 9.25 14.39 -3.05
N GLU A 112 9.58 13.79 -4.20
CA GLU A 112 10.19 14.50 -5.33
C GLU A 112 9.22 15.51 -5.92
N LEU A 113 7.96 15.11 -6.08
CA LEU A 113 6.88 16.00 -6.53
C LEU A 113 6.65 17.13 -5.51
N GLY A 114 6.60 16.79 -4.22
CA GLY A 114 6.48 17.78 -3.14
C GLY A 114 7.64 18.77 -3.12
N GLN A 115 8.87 18.29 -3.32
CA GLN A 115 10.06 19.14 -3.40
C GLN A 115 10.06 20.05 -4.61
N HIS A 116 9.46 19.61 -5.73
CA HIS A 116 9.27 20.43 -6.90
C HIS A 116 8.22 21.53 -6.67
N ALA A 117 7.08 21.19 -6.05
CA ALA A 117 5.98 22.13 -5.83
C ALA A 117 6.22 23.13 -4.68
N PHE A 118 6.80 22.68 -3.57
CA PHE A 118 6.95 23.48 -2.34
C PHE A 118 8.41 23.84 -2.02
N GLY A 119 9.36 23.39 -2.84
CA GLY A 119 10.80 23.58 -2.61
C GLY A 119 11.45 22.42 -1.83
N SER A 120 12.78 22.33 -1.93
CA SER A 120 13.58 21.15 -1.54
C SER A 120 13.44 20.72 -0.07
N ARG A 121 13.27 21.68 0.86
CA ARG A 121 13.12 21.40 2.30
C ARG A 121 11.65 21.28 2.71
N LEU A 122 10.82 22.26 2.32
CA LEU A 122 9.41 22.29 2.73
C LEU A 122 8.62 21.14 2.13
N GLY A 123 8.85 20.80 0.85
CA GLY A 123 8.18 19.67 0.20
C GLY A 123 8.43 18.34 0.90
N LEU A 124 9.67 18.11 1.35
CA LEU A 124 10.03 16.89 2.07
C LEU A 124 9.39 16.85 3.47
N TRP A 125 9.43 17.97 4.21
CA TRP A 125 8.83 18.07 5.54
C TRP A 125 7.31 18.02 5.57
N VAL A 126 6.63 18.36 4.47
CA VAL A 126 5.17 18.25 4.37
C VAL A 126 4.76 16.84 3.93
N VAL A 127 5.37 16.32 2.87
CA VAL A 127 4.91 15.08 2.23
C VAL A 127 5.33 13.84 3.02
N VAL A 128 6.58 13.76 3.49
CA VAL A 128 7.10 12.54 4.13
C VAL A 128 6.38 12.24 5.45
N PRO A 129 6.16 13.19 6.37
CA PRO A 129 5.42 12.90 7.60
C PRO A 129 3.99 12.44 7.34
N GLN A 130 3.29 13.05 6.39
CA GLN A 130 1.94 12.65 6.01
C GLN A 130 1.92 11.21 5.48
N GLN A 131 2.87 10.87 4.60
CA GLN A 131 2.99 9.51 4.06
C GLN A 131 3.28 8.49 5.16
N LEU A 132 4.18 8.81 6.10
CA LEU A 132 4.52 7.93 7.22
C LEU A 132 3.35 7.73 8.18
N ILE A 133 2.59 8.78 8.49
CA ILE A 133 1.42 8.69 9.37
C ILE A 133 0.37 7.75 8.77
N VAL A 134 0.10 7.87 7.45
CA VAL A 134 -0.85 7.00 6.77
C VAL A 134 -0.36 5.55 6.74
N GLU A 135 0.91 5.32 6.39
CA GLU A 135 1.47 3.96 6.29
C GLU A 135 1.46 3.25 7.65
N VAL A 136 2.00 3.90 8.69
CA VAL A 136 2.03 3.34 10.05
C VAL A 136 0.60 3.11 10.57
N GLY A 137 -0.32 4.03 10.28
CA GLY A 137 -1.73 3.87 10.65
C GLY A 137 -2.38 2.64 9.99
N VAL A 138 -2.14 2.47 8.69
CA VAL A 138 -2.66 1.31 7.92
C VAL A 138 -2.07 0.01 8.43
N ASP A 139 -0.77 -0.04 8.71
CA ASP A 139 -0.11 -1.22 9.28
C ASP A 139 -0.71 -1.62 10.63
N ILE A 140 -0.91 -0.67 11.54
CA ILE A 140 -1.54 -0.93 12.84
C ILE A 140 -2.94 -1.49 12.66
N VAL A 141 -3.76 -0.90 11.80
CA VAL A 141 -5.13 -1.35 11.52
C VAL A 141 -5.14 -2.77 10.97
N TYR A 142 -4.21 -3.09 10.06
CA TYR A 142 -4.09 -4.45 9.52
C TYR A 142 -3.64 -5.46 10.56
N MET A 143 -2.67 -5.13 11.42
CA MET A 143 -2.23 -6.03 12.49
C MET A 143 -3.36 -6.36 13.46
N VAL A 144 -4.15 -5.36 13.85
CA VAL A 144 -5.31 -5.54 14.73
C VAL A 144 -6.39 -6.39 14.05
N THR A 145 -6.73 -6.07 12.80
CA THR A 145 -7.78 -6.76 12.04
C THR A 145 -7.41 -8.22 11.75
N GLY A 146 -6.14 -8.49 11.40
CA GLY A 146 -5.61 -9.84 11.21
C GLY A 146 -5.65 -10.66 12.50
N GLY A 147 -5.23 -10.08 13.62
CA GLY A 147 -5.32 -10.72 14.94
C GLY A 147 -6.75 -11.01 15.38
N GLN A 148 -7.70 -10.10 15.13
CA GLN A 148 -9.12 -10.33 15.37
C GLN A 148 -9.67 -11.49 14.53
N SER A 149 -9.29 -11.55 13.25
CA SER A 149 -9.69 -12.62 12.33
C SER A 149 -9.19 -13.98 12.80
N LEU A 150 -7.92 -14.06 13.23
CA LEU A 150 -7.33 -15.29 13.75
C LEU A 150 -8.00 -15.74 15.06
N LYS A 151 -8.30 -14.80 15.96
CA LYS A 151 -9.07 -15.09 17.17
C LYS A 151 -10.44 -15.69 16.84
N LYS A 152 -11.19 -15.07 15.91
CA LYS A 152 -12.50 -15.56 15.48
C LYS A 152 -12.41 -16.96 14.86
N PHE A 153 -11.39 -17.22 14.06
CA PHE A 153 -11.14 -18.54 13.51
C PHE A 153 -10.89 -19.59 14.61
N HIS A 154 -10.03 -19.27 15.58
CA HIS A 154 -9.79 -20.11 16.74
C HIS A 154 -11.08 -20.43 17.52
N ASP A 155 -11.90 -19.40 17.78
CA ASP A 155 -13.16 -19.54 18.53
C ASP A 155 -14.18 -20.43 17.78
N VAL A 156 -14.14 -20.48 16.43
CA VAL A 156 -14.99 -21.34 15.60
C VAL A 156 -14.50 -22.78 15.56
N VAL A 157 -13.18 -22.99 15.41
CA VAL A 157 -12.59 -24.33 15.28
C VAL A 157 -12.55 -25.06 16.62
N CYS A 158 -12.36 -24.34 17.73
CA CYS A 158 -12.34 -24.91 19.07
C CYS A 158 -13.28 -24.15 20.03
N PRO A 159 -14.59 -24.44 20.02
CA PRO A 159 -15.56 -23.78 20.90
C PRO A 159 -15.33 -24.02 22.40
N SER A 160 -14.67 -25.12 22.76
CA SER A 160 -14.36 -25.52 24.13
C SER A 160 -12.97 -25.13 24.60
N CYS A 161 -12.19 -24.44 23.76
CA CYS A 161 -10.85 -23.98 24.13
C CYS A 161 -10.91 -22.82 25.12
N LYS A 162 -9.85 -22.67 25.93
CA LYS A 162 -9.70 -21.54 26.84
C LYS A 162 -9.68 -20.23 26.05
N SER A 163 -10.42 -19.23 26.54
CA SER A 163 -10.40 -17.89 25.96
C SER A 163 -9.00 -17.29 26.10
N ILE A 164 -8.36 -17.02 24.95
CA ILE A 164 -7.05 -16.37 24.84
C ILE A 164 -7.27 -14.89 24.53
N LYS A 165 -6.46 -14.00 25.14
CA LYS A 165 -6.53 -12.56 24.88
C LYS A 165 -6.18 -12.26 23.43
N GLN A 166 -6.91 -11.32 22.81
CA GLN A 166 -6.69 -10.90 21.42
C GLN A 166 -5.24 -10.46 21.14
N THR A 167 -4.57 -9.85 22.12
CA THR A 167 -3.16 -9.43 22.02
C THR A 167 -2.25 -10.56 21.56
N TYR A 168 -2.46 -11.80 22.02
CA TYR A 168 -1.63 -12.93 21.60
C TYR A 168 -1.84 -13.28 20.13
N PHE A 169 -3.08 -13.22 19.63
CA PHE A 169 -3.37 -13.45 18.21
C PHE A 169 -2.78 -12.35 17.32
N ILE A 170 -2.76 -11.10 17.78
CA ILE A 170 -2.07 -10.00 17.09
C ILE A 170 -0.56 -10.29 17.03
N MET A 171 0.06 -10.71 18.14
CA MET A 171 1.48 -11.07 18.16
C MET A 171 1.82 -12.24 17.24
N ILE A 172 0.96 -13.27 17.17
CA ILE A 172 1.11 -14.39 16.23
C ILE A 172 1.05 -13.88 14.79
N PHE A 173 0.05 -13.05 14.46
CA PHE A 173 -0.09 -12.48 13.11
C PHE A 173 1.11 -11.59 12.74
N ALA A 174 1.60 -10.78 13.67
CA ALA A 174 2.78 -9.94 13.50
C ALA A 174 4.06 -10.78 13.30
N SER A 175 4.21 -11.90 14.02
CA SER A 175 5.39 -12.77 13.87
C SER A 175 5.50 -13.35 12.45
N VAL A 176 4.37 -13.70 11.83
CA VAL A 176 4.35 -14.14 10.42
C VAL A 176 4.79 -13.00 9.50
N HIS A 177 4.26 -11.79 9.68
CA HIS A 177 4.63 -10.62 8.87
C HIS A 177 6.10 -10.24 9.02
N PHE A 178 6.65 -10.36 10.22
CA PHE A 178 8.07 -10.14 10.49
C PHE A 178 8.96 -11.14 9.73
N VAL A 179 8.59 -12.41 9.66
CA VAL A 179 9.33 -13.39 8.83
C VAL A 179 9.20 -13.04 7.35
N LEU A 180 8.01 -12.62 6.90
CA LEU A 180 7.79 -12.23 5.51
C LEU A 180 8.55 -10.95 5.12
N SER A 181 8.78 -10.02 6.03
CA SER A 181 9.53 -8.78 5.75
C SER A 181 11.01 -9.02 5.46
N HIS A 182 11.54 -10.20 5.84
CA HIS A 182 12.91 -10.59 5.51
C HIS A 182 13.04 -11.12 4.07
N LEU A 183 11.95 -11.28 3.32
CA LEU A 183 11.99 -11.67 1.92
C LEU A 183 12.44 -10.46 1.08
N PRO A 184 13.65 -10.49 0.47
CA PRO A 184 14.24 -9.30 -0.14
C PRO A 184 13.65 -8.94 -1.51
N ASN A 185 12.73 -9.76 -2.06
CA ASN A 185 12.24 -9.63 -3.43
C ASN A 185 10.73 -9.89 -3.55
N PHE A 186 10.03 -9.05 -4.31
CA PHE A 186 8.61 -9.21 -4.66
C PHE A 186 8.31 -10.55 -5.33
N ASN A 187 9.27 -11.12 -6.09
CA ASN A 187 9.11 -12.45 -6.69
C ASN A 187 8.91 -13.55 -5.63
N SER A 188 9.50 -13.42 -4.44
CA SER A 188 9.29 -14.35 -3.33
C SER A 188 7.90 -14.20 -2.70
N ILE A 189 7.36 -12.98 -2.68
CA ILE A 189 6.01 -12.69 -2.18
C ILE A 189 4.95 -13.12 -3.19
N ALA A 190 5.26 -13.13 -4.49
CA ALA A 190 4.35 -13.62 -5.53
C ALA A 190 3.88 -15.05 -5.29
N GLY A 191 4.73 -15.92 -4.73
CA GLY A 191 4.33 -17.29 -4.34
C GLY A 191 3.28 -17.32 -3.24
N ILE A 192 3.40 -16.44 -2.24
CA ILE A 192 2.41 -16.29 -1.16
C ILE A 192 1.11 -15.72 -1.72
N SER A 193 1.20 -14.72 -2.61
CA SER A 193 0.04 -14.15 -3.31
C SER A 193 -0.69 -15.20 -4.13
N LEU A 194 0.03 -16.07 -4.84
CA LEU A 194 -0.54 -17.19 -5.59
C LEU A 194 -1.26 -18.17 -4.67
N ALA A 195 -0.65 -18.56 -3.55
CA ALA A 195 -1.29 -19.43 -2.57
C ALA A 195 -2.57 -18.81 -1.98
N ALA A 196 -2.52 -17.52 -1.64
CA ALA A 196 -3.69 -16.78 -1.16
C ALA A 196 -4.81 -16.69 -2.22
N ALA A 197 -4.44 -16.50 -3.49
CA ALA A 197 -5.39 -16.49 -4.61
C ALA A 197 -6.09 -17.86 -4.78
N VAL A 198 -5.32 -18.95 -4.71
CA VAL A 198 -5.87 -20.32 -4.77
C VAL A 198 -6.82 -20.59 -3.61
N MET A 199 -6.46 -20.21 -2.38
CA MET A 199 -7.34 -20.35 -1.22
C MET A 199 -8.62 -19.53 -1.36
N SER A 200 -8.52 -18.30 -1.87
CA SER A 200 -9.67 -17.42 -2.12
C SER A 200 -10.62 -18.01 -3.17
N LEU A 201 -10.07 -18.59 -4.25
CA LEU A 201 -10.87 -19.23 -5.29
C LEU A 201 -11.60 -20.47 -4.75
N ARG A 202 -10.92 -21.31 -3.96
CA ARG A 202 -11.55 -22.47 -3.29
C ARG A 202 -12.72 -22.05 -2.41
N TYR A 203 -12.53 -21.01 -1.58
CA TYR A 203 -13.61 -20.48 -0.74
C TYR A 203 -14.80 -19.97 -1.56
N ARG A 204 -14.54 -19.25 -2.66
CA ARG A 204 -15.59 -18.75 -3.58
C ARG A 204 -16.36 -19.90 -4.24
N ILE A 205 -15.68 -20.97 -4.67
CA ILE A 205 -16.32 -22.13 -5.29
C ILE A 205 -17.23 -22.85 -4.27
N VAL A 206 -16.74 -23.08 -3.04
CA VAL A 206 -17.54 -23.73 -1.98
C VAL A 206 -18.76 -22.90 -1.62
N THR A 207 -18.58 -21.59 -1.41
CA THR A 207 -19.70 -20.69 -1.07
C THR A 207 -20.71 -20.57 -2.20
N PHE A 208 -20.27 -20.51 -3.45
CA PHE A 208 -21.16 -20.54 -4.61
C PHE A 208 -21.92 -21.87 -4.71
N GLY A 209 -21.24 -23.00 -4.53
CA GLY A 209 -21.85 -24.33 -4.55
C GLY A 209 -22.90 -24.51 -3.43
N ILE A 210 -22.62 -24.01 -2.22
CA ILE A 210 -23.61 -23.97 -1.13
C ILE A 210 -24.80 -23.09 -1.53
N ARG A 211 -24.54 -21.90 -2.10
CA ARG A 211 -25.60 -20.96 -2.50
C ARG A 211 -26.50 -21.50 -3.61
N THR A 212 -25.97 -22.25 -4.57
CA THR A 212 -26.75 -22.86 -5.65
C THR A 212 -27.40 -24.18 -5.26
N GLY A 213 -26.78 -24.93 -4.34
CA GLY A 213 -27.29 -26.22 -3.85
C GLY A 213 -28.31 -26.12 -2.70
N SER A 214 -28.42 -24.97 -2.05
CA SER A 214 -29.42 -24.74 -0.99
C SER A 214 -30.70 -24.14 -1.59
N PRO A 215 -31.85 -24.82 -1.55
CA PRO A 215 -33.13 -24.13 -1.80
C PRO A 215 -33.29 -23.04 -0.73
N PHE A 216 -33.69 -21.83 -1.15
CA PHE A 216 -33.95 -20.66 -0.31
C PHE A 216 -34.79 -21.05 0.93
N ARG A 217 -34.15 -21.40 2.05
CA ARG A 217 -34.83 -21.50 3.34
C ARG A 217 -34.91 -20.09 3.91
N HIS A 218 -36.09 -19.50 3.85
CA HIS A 218 -36.42 -18.26 4.56
C HIS A 218 -36.06 -18.41 6.05
N TYR A 219 -34.96 -17.79 6.47
CA TYR A 219 -34.75 -17.47 7.88
C TYR A 219 -35.62 -16.26 8.22
N GLY A 220 -36.89 -16.53 8.57
CA GLY A 220 -37.73 -15.55 9.25
C GLY A 220 -37.24 -15.36 10.70
N PRO A 221 -37.33 -14.14 11.27
CA PRO A 221 -36.98 -13.91 12.66
C PRO A 221 -37.92 -14.70 13.57
N LYS A 222 -37.39 -15.66 14.32
CA LYS A 222 -38.13 -16.32 15.40
C LYS A 222 -38.34 -15.28 16.51
N SER A 223 -39.51 -14.64 16.49
CA SER A 223 -40.05 -13.87 17.60
C SER A 223 -39.99 -14.73 18.88
N LEU A 224 -39.21 -14.24 19.84
CA LEU A 224 -39.20 -14.70 21.23
C LEU A 224 -40.60 -14.48 21.81
N ARG A 225 -41.41 -15.54 21.86
CA ARG A 225 -42.64 -15.56 22.67
C ARG A 225 -42.22 -15.90 24.09
N VAL A 226 -42.01 -14.87 24.91
CA VAL A 226 -41.84 -14.99 26.37
C VAL A 226 -43.13 -15.58 26.93
N ALA A 227 -43.06 -16.82 27.40
CA ALA A 227 -44.10 -17.42 28.22
C ALA A 227 -44.02 -16.80 29.62
N SER A 228 -45.05 -16.06 30.00
CA SER A 228 -45.29 -15.64 31.39
C SER A 228 -46.00 -16.78 32.12
N PRO A 229 -45.45 -17.29 33.25
CA PRO A 229 -46.20 -18.14 34.16
C PRO A 229 -47.05 -17.26 35.09
N ARG A 230 -48.33 -17.62 35.22
CA ARG A 230 -49.18 -17.20 36.35
C ARG A 230 -48.83 -18.02 37.59
#